data_AF-A0A843M446-F1
#
_entry.id   AF-A0A843M446-F1
#
_cell.length_a   1.000
_cell.length_b   1.000
_cell.length_c   1.000
_cell.angle_alpha   90.00
_cell.angle_beta   90.00
_cell.angle_gamma   90.00
#
_symmetry.space_group_name_H-M   'P 1'
#
loop_
_entity.id
_entity.type
_entity.pdbx_description
1 polymer ?
#
loop_
_entity_poly.entity_id
_entity_poly.type
_entity_poly.pdbx_seq_one_letter_code
_entity_poly.pdbx_strand_id
1 'polypeptide(L)'
;MENDDYRTVRVYTKKYTSKDKDGNAIEKESKQKQVSLKKEDPFEDNDLVRVLSSEEYEELVGNQFSQDKLNEYEEIINKKDNQIADLNNQINILKNSFFDNVDDLKEQINDKDELIKAKDEIQELNKKLNKVDEERVAIFKELDYKNKMILAYNVELNKSILNAINVVIDEARDNINKRNAQLVEDLEKSISKAKHDVNEKNKAIAFEINSTIDDMNEQIRETSMIKMLLNKNKINLKVPTEDLLKPFEFDFSVEQFLSGQALELDASEILKEVMPKLPEPFSKYIDTLDDDEDETAPIDVKHKKGD
;
A
#
# COMPACT_ATOMS: atom_id res chain seq x y z
N MET A 1 -39.33 -12.80 -123.57
CA MET A 1 -38.76 -12.07 -122.43
C MET A 1 -37.31 -12.48 -122.35
N GLU A 2 -36.40 -11.63 -122.84
CA GLU A 2 -34.96 -11.86 -122.72
C GLU A 2 -34.60 -11.73 -121.23
N ASN A 3 -33.96 -12.76 -120.70
CA ASN A 3 -33.66 -12.89 -119.28
C ASN A 3 -32.39 -12.07 -118.99
N ASP A 4 -32.56 -10.81 -118.59
CA ASP A 4 -31.51 -9.77 -118.49
C ASP A 4 -30.43 -10.03 -117.41
N ASP A 5 -30.62 -11.09 -116.61
CA ASP A 5 -29.76 -11.45 -115.48
C ASP A 5 -28.61 -12.40 -115.83
N TYR A 6 -28.67 -13.12 -116.95
CA TYR A 6 -27.62 -14.08 -117.31
C TYR A 6 -26.52 -13.44 -118.13
N ARG A 7 -25.27 -13.55 -117.67
CA ARG A 7 -24.09 -13.07 -118.40
C ARG A 7 -23.74 -14.02 -119.54
N THR A 8 -23.46 -13.48 -120.72
CA THR A 8 -23.12 -14.30 -121.90
C THR A 8 -21.65 -14.68 -121.87
N VAL A 9 -21.37 -15.99 -121.93
CA VAL A 9 -20.01 -16.52 -122.05
C VAL A 9 -19.75 -16.88 -123.52
N ARG A 10 -18.84 -16.16 -124.18
CA ARG A 10 -18.40 -16.44 -125.54
C ARG A 10 -17.16 -17.32 -125.52
N VAL A 11 -17.22 -18.46 -126.19
CA VAL A 11 -16.07 -19.35 -126.36
C VAL A 11 -15.47 -19.08 -127.73
N TYR A 12 -14.20 -18.68 -127.78
CA TYR A 12 -13.48 -18.53 -129.04
C TYR A 12 -12.24 -19.42 -129.05
N THR A 13 -11.89 -19.85 -130.25
CA THR A 13 -10.71 -20.69 -130.46
C THR A 13 -9.60 -19.79 -130.98
N LYS A 14 -8.53 -19.62 -130.21
CA LYS A 14 -7.35 -18.90 -130.66
C LYS A 14 -6.32 -19.91 -131.17
N LYS A 15 -6.01 -19.83 -132.46
CA LYS A 15 -4.92 -20.62 -133.04
C LYS A 15 -3.61 -19.89 -132.79
N TYR A 16 -2.60 -20.63 -132.35
CA TYR A 16 -1.24 -20.12 -132.25
C TYR A 16 -0.26 -21.19 -132.72
N THR A 17 0.76 -20.75 -133.43
CA THR A 17 1.83 -21.61 -133.92
C THR A 17 2.84 -21.82 -132.80
N SER A 18 3.10 -23.07 -132.45
CA SER A 18 4.18 -23.45 -131.54
C SER A 18 5.10 -24.43 -132.24
N LYS A 19 6.41 -24.32 -132.06
CA LYS A 19 7.35 -25.30 -132.62
C LYS A 19 7.31 -26.59 -131.81
N ASP A 20 7.37 -27.74 -132.48
CA ASP A 20 7.56 -29.02 -131.81
C ASP A 20 9.03 -29.26 -131.45
N LYS A 21 9.29 -30.41 -130.83
CA LYS A 21 10.63 -30.78 -130.34
C LYS A 21 11.64 -31.03 -131.47
N ASP A 22 11.18 -31.19 -132.71
CA ASP A 22 12.00 -31.38 -133.91
C ASP A 22 12.10 -30.09 -134.76
N GLY A 23 11.54 -28.98 -134.28
CA GLY A 23 11.69 -27.63 -134.86
C GLY A 23 10.64 -27.26 -135.91
N ASN A 24 9.65 -28.11 -136.18
CA ASN A 24 8.58 -27.85 -137.14
C ASN A 24 7.45 -27.03 -136.50
N ALA A 25 6.86 -26.08 -137.24
CA ALA A 25 5.76 -25.28 -136.74
C ALA A 25 4.46 -26.10 -136.72
N ILE A 26 3.92 -26.37 -135.52
CA ILE A 26 2.62 -26.99 -135.31
C ILE A 26 1.60 -25.92 -134.90
N GLU A 27 0.49 -25.83 -135.61
CA GLU A 27 -0.66 -25.04 -135.15
C GLU A 27 -1.35 -25.74 -133.99
N LYS A 28 -1.44 -25.05 -132.85
CA LYS A 28 -2.24 -25.47 -131.70
C LYS A 28 -3.44 -24.56 -131.57
N GLU A 29 -4.57 -25.15 -131.23
CA GLU A 29 -5.80 -24.42 -130.95
C GLU A 29 -6.07 -24.47 -129.45
N SER A 30 -6.25 -23.31 -128.80
CA SER A 30 -6.80 -23.23 -127.45
C SER A 30 -8.18 -22.59 -127.46
N LYS A 31 -9.12 -23.21 -126.75
CA LYS A 31 -10.44 -22.61 -126.48
C LYS A 31 -10.31 -21.67 -125.29
N GLN A 32 -10.57 -20.39 -125.50
CA GLN A 32 -10.68 -19.40 -124.42
C GLN A 32 -12.16 -19.02 -124.24
N LYS A 33 -12.56 -18.76 -123.00
CA LYS A 33 -13.89 -18.27 -122.66
C LYS A 33 -13.78 -16.81 -122.23
N GLN A 34 -14.61 -15.95 -122.79
CA GLN A 34 -14.74 -14.54 -122.40
C GLN A 34 -16.15 -14.29 -121.90
N VAL A 35 -16.26 -13.70 -120.72
CA VAL A 35 -17.53 -13.34 -120.09
C VAL A 35 -17.78 -11.86 -120.36
N SER A 36 -18.98 -11.51 -120.79
CA SER A 36 -19.39 -10.11 -120.92
C SER A 36 -19.76 -9.56 -119.54
N LEU A 37 -18.88 -8.76 -118.92
CA LEU A 37 -19.18 -8.01 -117.69
C LEU A 37 -19.87 -6.67 -118.03
N LYS A 38 -20.89 -6.29 -117.26
CA LYS A 38 -21.53 -4.97 -117.33
C LYS A 38 -20.71 -3.96 -116.52
N LYS A 39 -20.88 -2.66 -116.78
CA LYS A 39 -20.18 -1.59 -116.05
C LYS A 39 -20.51 -1.54 -114.56
N GLU A 40 -21.63 -2.14 -114.14
CA GLU A 40 -22.03 -2.21 -112.73
C GLU A 40 -21.47 -3.44 -112.00
N ASP A 41 -20.80 -4.37 -112.69
CA ASP A 41 -20.25 -5.56 -112.04
C ASP A 41 -19.05 -5.16 -111.15
N PRO A 42 -18.97 -5.62 -109.88
CA PRO A 42 -18.03 -5.11 -108.88
C PRO A 42 -16.60 -5.66 -109.03
N PHE A 43 -16.20 -6.10 -110.23
CA PHE A 43 -14.90 -6.73 -110.49
C PHE A 43 -13.95 -5.74 -111.17
N GLU A 44 -12.67 -5.79 -110.82
CA GLU A 44 -11.62 -4.94 -111.40
C GLU A 44 -10.88 -5.63 -112.57
N ASP A 45 -10.13 -4.85 -113.36
CA ASP A 45 -9.33 -5.37 -114.48
C ASP A 45 -8.26 -6.37 -113.97
N ASN A 46 -8.35 -7.63 -114.43
CA ASN A 46 -7.55 -8.81 -114.05
C ASN A 46 -8.04 -9.63 -112.84
N ASP A 47 -9.24 -9.39 -112.31
CA ASP A 47 -9.81 -10.26 -111.29
C ASP A 47 -10.06 -11.70 -111.79
N LEU A 48 -9.62 -12.67 -110.98
CA LEU A 48 -9.85 -14.10 -111.21
C LEU A 48 -11.28 -14.47 -110.81
N VAL A 49 -12.20 -14.36 -111.76
CA VAL A 49 -13.61 -14.72 -111.57
C VAL A 49 -13.88 -16.19 -111.91
N ARG A 50 -14.55 -16.91 -111.01
CA ARG A 50 -15.10 -18.25 -111.27
C ARG A 50 -16.58 -18.13 -111.60
N VAL A 51 -16.96 -18.51 -112.81
CA VAL A 51 -18.37 -18.57 -113.22
C VAL A 51 -18.96 -19.89 -112.73
N LEU A 52 -20.03 -19.80 -111.94
CA LEU A 52 -20.83 -20.94 -111.52
C LEU A 52 -22.02 -21.10 -112.45
N SER A 53 -22.45 -22.35 -112.65
CA SER A 53 -23.75 -22.64 -113.24
C SER A 53 -24.90 -22.26 -112.28
N SER A 54 -26.10 -22.08 -112.82
CA SER A 54 -27.28 -21.77 -112.00
C SER A 54 -27.54 -22.84 -110.94
N GLU A 55 -27.35 -24.11 -111.30
CA GLU A 55 -27.51 -25.25 -110.38
C GLU A 55 -26.48 -25.21 -109.24
N GLU A 56 -25.21 -24.94 -109.53
CA GLU A 56 -24.16 -24.82 -108.51
C GLU A 56 -24.40 -23.63 -107.56
N TYR A 57 -24.96 -22.52 -108.06
CA TYR A 57 -25.31 -21.37 -107.23
C TYR A 57 -26.47 -21.70 -106.28
N GLU A 58 -27.53 -22.34 -106.79
CA GLU A 58 -28.67 -22.74 -105.98
C GLU A 58 -28.31 -23.79 -104.92
N GLU A 59 -27.42 -24.75 -105.23
CA GLU A 59 -26.90 -25.70 -104.23
C GLU A 59 -26.11 -25.01 -103.11
N LEU A 60 -25.32 -23.99 -103.44
CA LEU A 60 -24.55 -23.23 -102.44
C LEU A 60 -25.46 -22.43 -101.50
N VAL A 61 -26.48 -21.77 -102.04
CA VAL A 61 -27.44 -20.99 -101.26
C VAL A 61 -28.35 -21.93 -100.43
N GLY A 62 -28.84 -23.02 -101.04
CA GLY A 62 -29.71 -23.99 -100.37
C GLY A 62 -29.01 -24.73 -99.22
N ASN A 63 -27.72 -25.02 -99.35
CA ASN A 63 -26.96 -25.69 -98.28
C ASN A 63 -26.64 -24.78 -97.10
N GLN A 64 -26.34 -23.49 -97.31
CA GLN A 64 -25.99 -22.56 -96.24
C GLN A 64 -27.18 -22.16 -95.35
N PHE A 65 -28.38 -22.08 -95.92
CA PHE A 65 -29.60 -21.72 -95.21
C PHE A 65 -30.54 -22.91 -94.98
N SER A 66 -30.00 -24.13 -95.02
CA SER A 66 -30.76 -25.33 -94.69
C SER A 66 -31.19 -25.32 -93.22
N GLN A 67 -32.34 -25.92 -92.93
CA GLN A 67 -32.90 -25.97 -91.56
C GLN A 67 -31.92 -26.65 -90.58
N ASP A 68 -31.19 -27.67 -91.04
CA ASP A 68 -30.21 -28.40 -90.22
C ASP A 68 -29.03 -27.50 -89.80
N LYS A 69 -28.53 -26.66 -90.72
CA LYS A 69 -27.49 -25.66 -90.44
C LYS A 69 -27.97 -24.60 -89.46
N LEU A 70 -29.20 -24.13 -89.61
CA LEU A 70 -29.79 -23.14 -88.71
C LEU A 70 -29.96 -23.72 -87.30
N ASN A 71 -30.42 -24.97 -87.17
CA ASN A 71 -30.53 -25.67 -85.89
C ASN A 71 -29.14 -25.86 -85.23
N GLU A 72 -28.10 -26.19 -86.01
CA GLU A 72 -26.72 -26.31 -85.53
C GLU A 72 -26.21 -24.95 -84.99
N TYR A 73 -26.48 -23.85 -85.69
CA TYR A 73 -26.14 -22.51 -85.20
C TYR A 73 -26.89 -22.15 -83.92
N GLU A 74 -28.17 -22.51 -83.82
CA GLU A 74 -28.99 -22.26 -82.63
C GLU A 74 -28.52 -23.06 -81.42
N GLU A 75 -28.12 -24.33 -81.59
CA GLU A 75 -27.47 -25.11 -80.53
C GLU A 75 -26.14 -24.49 -80.07
N ILE A 76 -25.32 -24.01 -81.01
CA ILE A 76 -24.05 -23.33 -80.68
C ILE A 76 -24.32 -22.05 -79.89
N ILE A 77 -25.29 -21.24 -80.31
CA ILE A 77 -25.69 -20.00 -79.62
C ILE A 77 -26.16 -20.33 -78.20
N ASN A 78 -27.09 -21.27 -78.04
CA ASN A 78 -27.60 -21.68 -76.74
C ASN A 78 -26.48 -22.18 -75.81
N LYS A 79 -25.52 -22.94 -76.34
CA LYS A 79 -24.36 -23.39 -75.57
C LYS A 79 -23.47 -22.22 -75.14
N LYS A 80 -23.27 -21.23 -76.01
CA LYS A 80 -22.51 -20.02 -75.70
C LYS A 80 -23.22 -19.14 -74.68
N ASP A 81 -24.53 -18.98 -74.79
CA ASP A 81 -25.32 -18.20 -73.83
C ASP A 81 -25.32 -18.85 -72.45
N ASN A 82 -25.42 -20.18 -72.38
CA ASN A 82 -25.27 -20.91 -71.12
C ASN A 82 -23.86 -20.73 -70.51
N GLN A 83 -22.81 -20.75 -71.34
CA GLN A 83 -21.44 -20.46 -70.86
C GLN A 83 -21.30 -19.02 -70.34
N ILE A 84 -21.89 -18.05 -71.03
CA ILE A 84 -21.88 -16.64 -70.60
C ILE A 84 -22.61 -16.49 -69.26
N ALA A 85 -23.75 -17.16 -69.09
CA ALA A 85 -24.50 -17.14 -67.84
C ALA A 85 -23.71 -17.74 -66.66
N ASP A 86 -23.06 -18.89 -66.87
CA ASP A 86 -22.23 -19.53 -65.85
C ASP A 86 -21.03 -18.67 -65.46
N LEU A 87 -20.32 -18.12 -66.45
CA LEU A 87 -19.20 -17.19 -66.22
C LEU A 87 -19.64 -15.95 -65.45
N ASN A 88 -20.80 -15.37 -65.78
CA ASN A 88 -21.34 -14.23 -65.04
C ASN A 88 -21.64 -14.58 -63.57
N ASN A 89 -22.15 -15.78 -63.31
CA ASN A 89 -22.40 -16.24 -61.95
C ASN A 89 -21.09 -16.42 -61.16
N GLN A 90 -20.08 -17.05 -61.78
CA GLN A 90 -18.75 -17.19 -61.19
C GLN A 90 -18.10 -15.82 -60.88
N ILE A 91 -18.22 -14.86 -61.80
CA ILE A 91 -17.74 -13.48 -61.60
C ILE A 91 -18.43 -12.84 -60.40
N ASN A 92 -19.75 -13.00 -60.25
CA ASN A 92 -20.48 -12.42 -59.12
C ASN A 92 -20.09 -13.05 -57.79
N ILE A 93 -19.93 -14.38 -57.74
CA ILE A 93 -19.47 -15.09 -56.53
C ILE A 93 -18.07 -14.60 -56.14
N LEU A 94 -17.15 -14.53 -57.10
CA LEU A 94 -15.79 -14.06 -56.86
C LEU A 94 -15.76 -12.60 -56.40
N LYS A 95 -16.60 -11.75 -57.00
CA LYS A 95 -16.71 -10.34 -56.66
C LYS A 95 -17.18 -10.15 -55.22
N ASN A 96 -18.24 -10.86 -54.81
CA ASN A 96 -18.74 -10.77 -53.44
C ASN A 96 -17.71 -11.29 -52.43
N SER A 97 -17.12 -12.46 -52.69
CA SER A 97 -16.07 -13.03 -51.83
C SER A 97 -14.83 -12.14 -51.70
N PHE A 98 -14.45 -11.43 -52.77
CA PHE A 98 -13.34 -10.49 -52.72
C PHE A 98 -13.66 -9.29 -51.80
N PHE A 99 -14.89 -8.75 -51.87
CA PHE A 99 -15.28 -7.62 -51.03
C PHE A 99 -15.40 -7.99 -49.55
N ASP A 100 -15.93 -9.17 -49.23
CA ASP A 100 -16.00 -9.66 -47.84
C ASP A 100 -14.59 -9.72 -47.20
N ASN A 101 -13.61 -10.32 -47.91
CA ASN A 101 -12.23 -10.38 -47.43
C ASN A 101 -11.59 -8.99 -47.26
N VAL A 102 -11.93 -8.02 -48.12
CA VAL A 102 -11.41 -6.65 -48.02
C VAL A 102 -11.97 -5.93 -46.79
N ASP A 103 -13.23 -6.16 -46.46
CA ASP A 103 -13.84 -5.55 -45.28
C ASP A 103 -13.33 -6.19 -43.98
N ASP A 104 -13.15 -7.52 -43.95
CA ASP A 104 -12.46 -8.20 -42.84
C ASP A 104 -11.03 -7.66 -42.62
N LEU A 105 -10.30 -7.41 -43.71
CA LEU A 105 -8.95 -6.83 -43.63
C LEU A 105 -8.97 -5.39 -43.10
N LYS A 106 -9.98 -4.58 -43.45
CA LYS A 106 -10.12 -3.23 -42.90
C LYS A 106 -10.41 -3.25 -41.41
N GLU A 107 -11.26 -4.17 -40.95
CA GLU A 107 -11.59 -4.31 -39.53
C GLU A 107 -10.33 -4.68 -38.72
N GLN A 108 -9.55 -5.65 -39.19
CA GLN A 108 -8.26 -6.00 -38.56
C GLN A 108 -7.25 -4.85 -38.53
N ILE A 109 -7.26 -3.98 -39.55
CA ILE A 109 -6.41 -2.77 -39.58
C ILE A 109 -6.86 -1.76 -38.53
N ASN A 110 -8.17 -1.54 -38.36
CA ASN A 110 -8.71 -0.64 -37.34
C ASN A 110 -8.34 -1.10 -35.92
N ASP A 111 -8.49 -2.39 -35.62
CA ASP A 111 -8.10 -2.95 -34.32
C ASP A 111 -6.61 -2.70 -34.01
N LYS A 112 -5.77 -2.79 -35.04
CA LYS A 112 -4.34 -2.50 -34.91
C LYS A 112 -4.06 -1.04 -34.59
N ASP A 113 -4.82 -0.11 -35.15
CA ASP A 113 -4.69 1.33 -34.84
C ASP A 113 -5.12 1.64 -33.41
N GLU A 114 -6.14 0.95 -32.88
CA GLU A 114 -6.53 1.07 -31.47
C GLU A 114 -5.43 0.53 -30.54
N LEU A 115 -4.81 -0.60 -30.88
CA LEU A 115 -3.67 -1.14 -30.13
C LEU A 115 -2.47 -0.20 -30.10
N ILE A 116 -2.22 0.53 -31.20
CA ILE A 116 -1.15 1.54 -31.25
C ILE A 116 -1.46 2.69 -30.28
N LYS A 117 -2.70 3.20 -30.26
CA LYS A 117 -3.11 4.25 -29.31
C LYS A 117 -2.97 3.80 -27.85
N ALA A 118 -3.43 2.59 -27.53
CA ALA A 118 -3.31 2.03 -26.19
C ALA A 118 -1.84 1.89 -25.76
N LYS A 119 -0.96 1.49 -26.69
CA LYS A 119 0.49 1.42 -26.43
C LYS A 119 1.09 2.80 -26.10
N ASP A 120 0.70 3.85 -26.83
CA ASP A 120 1.19 5.21 -26.59
C ASP A 120 0.70 5.74 -25.24
N GLU A 121 -0.54 5.46 -24.86
CA GLU A 121 -1.08 5.80 -23.54
C GLU A 121 -0.32 5.09 -22.40
N ILE A 122 -0.02 3.80 -22.56
CA ILE A 122 0.79 3.03 -21.60
C ILE A 122 2.19 3.65 -21.45
N GLN A 123 2.81 4.12 -22.53
CA GLN A 123 4.11 4.78 -22.45
C GLN A 123 4.04 6.09 -21.67
N GLU A 124 3.01 6.91 -21.87
CA GLU A 124 2.81 8.14 -21.10
C GLU A 124 2.54 7.86 -19.61
N LEU A 125 1.75 6.83 -19.31
CA LEU A 125 1.51 6.41 -17.92
C LEU A 125 2.81 5.92 -17.25
N ASN A 126 3.64 5.15 -17.93
CA ASN A 126 4.93 4.70 -17.40
C ASN A 126 5.88 5.88 -17.12
N LYS A 127 5.90 6.91 -17.96
CA LYS A 127 6.68 8.13 -17.68
C LYS A 127 6.19 8.84 -16.41
N LYS A 128 4.87 8.91 -16.21
CA LYS A 128 4.29 9.50 -14.99
C LYS A 128 4.63 8.66 -13.75
N LEU A 129 4.56 7.34 -13.86
CA LEU A 129 4.90 6.42 -12.77
C LEU A 129 6.35 6.60 -12.32
N ASN A 130 7.29 6.70 -13.25
CA ASN A 130 8.70 6.94 -12.92
C ASN A 130 8.92 8.25 -12.16
N LYS A 131 8.20 9.33 -12.51
CA LYS A 131 8.27 10.60 -11.77
C LYS A 131 7.74 10.45 -10.33
N VAL A 132 6.63 9.72 -10.15
CA VAL A 132 6.08 9.43 -8.82
C VAL A 132 7.07 8.62 -7.99
N ASP A 133 7.78 7.66 -8.59
CA ASP A 133 8.82 6.90 -7.88
C ASP A 133 10.00 7.78 -7.46
N GLU A 134 10.45 8.71 -8.31
CA GLU A 134 11.48 9.70 -7.95
C GLU A 134 11.04 10.58 -6.79
N GLU A 135 9.81 11.09 -6.82
CA GLU A 135 9.22 11.88 -5.72
C GLU A 135 9.11 11.07 -4.43
N ARG A 136 8.67 9.81 -4.51
CA ARG A 136 8.60 8.89 -3.38
C ARG A 136 9.98 8.71 -2.74
N VAL A 137 11.02 8.48 -3.53
CA VAL A 137 12.40 8.33 -3.04
C VAL A 137 12.90 9.62 -2.38
N ALA A 138 12.59 10.79 -2.94
CA ALA A 138 12.93 12.07 -2.35
C ALA A 138 12.26 12.29 -0.98
N ILE A 139 10.96 11.99 -0.89
CA ILE A 139 10.20 12.07 0.37
C ILE A 139 10.82 11.14 1.43
N PHE A 140 11.16 9.90 1.08
CA PHE A 140 11.80 8.98 2.02
C PHE A 140 13.13 9.49 2.58
N LYS A 141 13.97 10.12 1.73
CA LYS A 141 15.23 10.73 2.18
C LYS A 141 15.00 11.89 3.14
N GLU A 142 14.02 12.74 2.86
CA GLU A 142 13.67 13.85 3.75
C GLU A 142 13.14 13.35 5.10
N LEU A 143 12.32 12.29 5.08
CA LEU A 143 11.76 11.68 6.28
C LEU A 143 12.84 11.03 7.16
N ASP A 144 13.79 10.31 6.56
CA ASP A 144 14.97 9.77 7.26
C ASP A 144 15.81 10.87 7.91
N TYR A 145 16.05 11.97 7.20
CA TYR A 145 16.76 13.12 7.73
C TYR A 145 16.02 13.74 8.94
N LYS A 146 14.70 13.98 8.83
CA LYS A 146 13.89 14.52 9.92
C LYS A 146 13.88 13.60 11.14
N ASN A 147 13.80 12.28 10.95
CA ASN A 147 13.86 11.32 12.04
C ASN A 147 15.21 11.36 12.78
N LYS A 148 16.32 11.46 12.05
CA LYS A 148 17.66 11.64 12.64
C LYS A 148 17.77 12.92 13.45
N MET A 149 17.20 14.02 12.96
CA MET A 149 17.17 15.30 13.68
C MET A 149 16.34 15.22 14.97
N ILE A 150 15.17 14.58 14.93
CA ILE A 150 14.32 14.36 16.11
C ILE A 150 15.08 13.52 17.16
N LEU A 151 15.76 12.46 16.72
CA LEU A 151 16.56 11.62 17.63
C LEU A 151 17.68 12.43 18.29
N ALA A 152 18.41 13.24 17.52
CA ALA A 152 19.47 14.10 18.04
C ALA A 152 18.93 15.12 19.06
N TYR A 153 17.82 15.78 18.73
CA TYR A 153 17.17 16.74 19.62
C TYR A 153 16.70 16.08 20.93
N ASN A 154 16.10 14.88 20.85
CA ASN A 154 15.67 14.14 22.03
C ASN A 154 16.86 13.75 22.93
N VAL A 155 18.00 13.37 22.36
CA VAL A 155 19.22 13.08 23.12
C VAL A 155 19.74 14.33 23.83
N GLU A 156 19.79 15.47 23.14
CA GLU A 156 20.23 16.74 23.74
C GLU A 156 19.29 17.24 24.83
N LEU A 157 17.97 17.14 24.60
CA LEU A 157 16.94 17.50 25.57
C LEU A 157 17.06 16.64 26.84
N ASN A 158 17.18 15.32 26.69
CA ASN A 158 17.36 14.42 27.83
C ASN A 158 18.63 14.73 28.62
N LYS A 159 19.74 15.08 27.94
CA LYS A 159 20.97 15.51 28.60
C LYS A 159 20.78 16.82 29.37
N SER A 160 20.07 17.78 28.80
CA SER A 160 19.75 19.06 29.45
C SER A 160 18.88 18.85 30.70
N ILE A 161 17.81 18.05 30.59
CA ILE A 161 16.93 17.70 31.71
C ILE A 161 17.72 17.01 32.82
N LEU A 162 18.56 16.04 32.48
CA LEU A 162 19.39 15.32 33.45
C LEU A 162 20.33 16.28 34.19
N ASN A 163 20.97 17.20 33.48
CA ASN A 163 21.83 18.22 34.10
C ASN A 163 21.03 19.12 35.05
N ALA A 164 19.84 19.56 34.65
CA ALA A 164 18.98 20.39 35.51
C ALA A 164 18.54 19.64 36.78
N ILE A 165 18.17 18.36 36.66
CA ILE A 165 17.83 17.51 37.80
C ILE A 165 19.03 17.37 38.75
N ASN A 166 20.24 17.16 38.22
CA ASN A 166 21.44 17.03 39.04
C ASN A 166 21.71 18.31 39.84
N VAL A 167 21.59 19.49 39.22
CA VAL A 167 21.75 20.78 39.92
C VAL A 167 20.75 20.90 41.08
N VAL A 168 19.47 20.58 40.84
CA VAL A 168 18.44 20.64 41.89
C VAL A 168 18.72 19.64 43.01
N ILE A 169 19.19 18.44 42.69
CA ILE A 169 19.58 17.43 43.68
C ILE A 169 20.75 17.92 44.53
N ASP A 170 21.76 18.53 43.92
CA ASP A 170 22.93 19.04 44.63
C ASP A 170 22.55 20.21 45.55
N GLU A 171 21.70 21.13 45.08
CA GLU A 171 21.15 22.21 45.93
C GLU A 171 20.30 21.66 47.10
N ALA A 172 19.48 20.63 46.85
CA ALA A 172 18.69 19.99 47.90
C ALA A 172 19.60 19.30 48.94
N ARG A 173 20.65 18.61 48.50
CA ARG A 173 21.65 17.99 49.39
C ARG A 173 22.35 19.04 50.24
N ASP A 174 22.79 20.14 49.65
CA ASP A 174 23.46 21.22 50.37
C ASP A 174 22.55 21.87 51.42
N ASN A 175 21.27 22.08 51.09
CA ASN A 175 20.30 22.61 52.02
C ASN A 175 20.01 21.65 53.19
N ILE A 176 19.86 20.36 52.92
CA ILE A 176 19.69 19.33 53.96
C ILE A 176 20.92 19.31 54.88
N ASN A 177 22.12 19.34 54.31
CA ASN A 177 23.36 19.33 55.09
C ASN A 177 23.48 20.56 55.99
N LYS A 178 23.18 21.76 55.47
CA LYS A 178 23.16 23.00 56.29
C LYS A 178 22.14 22.92 57.43
N ARG A 179 20.92 22.44 57.15
CA ARG A 179 19.87 22.29 58.17
C ARG A 179 20.26 21.27 59.24
N ASN A 180 20.86 20.15 58.84
CA ASN A 180 21.34 19.14 59.77
C ASN A 180 22.45 19.68 60.67
N ALA A 181 23.40 20.44 60.11
CA ALA A 181 24.45 21.09 60.90
C ALA A 181 23.87 22.06 61.95
N GLN A 182 22.90 22.88 61.55
CA GLN A 182 22.22 23.80 62.49
C GLN A 182 21.47 23.05 63.59
N LEU A 183 20.75 21.98 63.23
CA LEU A 183 20.00 21.16 64.18
C LEU A 183 20.94 20.52 65.21
N VAL A 184 22.10 20.02 64.78
CA VAL A 184 23.12 19.49 65.69
C VAL A 184 23.61 20.58 66.66
N GLU A 185 23.92 21.78 66.16
CA GLU A 185 24.36 22.90 67.00
C GLU A 185 23.28 23.31 68.03
N ASP A 186 22.03 23.40 67.62
CA ASP A 186 20.91 23.78 68.48
C ASP A 186 20.63 22.71 69.56
N LEU A 187 20.79 21.43 69.20
CA LEU A 187 20.71 20.32 70.15
C LEU A 187 21.86 20.37 71.16
N GLU A 188 23.09 20.62 70.73
CA GLU A 188 24.25 20.75 71.63
C GLU A 188 24.08 21.91 72.62
N LYS A 189 23.57 23.06 72.16
CA LYS A 189 23.21 24.20 73.04
C LYS A 189 22.14 23.82 74.05
N SER A 190 21.09 23.14 73.60
CA SER A 190 19.97 22.71 74.46
C SER A 190 20.42 21.70 75.51
N ILE A 191 21.24 20.72 75.13
CA ILE A 191 21.84 19.73 76.04
C ILE A 191 22.73 20.44 77.06
N SER A 192 23.56 21.38 76.61
CA SER A 192 24.46 22.15 77.50
C SER A 192 23.67 22.97 78.52
N LYS A 193 22.60 23.63 78.09
CA LYS A 193 21.69 24.37 78.98
C LYS A 193 21.00 23.45 79.99
N ALA A 194 20.43 22.33 79.53
CA ALA A 194 19.80 21.36 80.42
C ALA A 194 20.79 20.81 81.47
N LYS A 195 22.03 20.53 81.06
CA LYS A 195 23.10 20.10 81.97
C LYS A 195 23.43 21.17 83.01
N HIS A 196 23.48 22.44 82.62
CA HIS A 196 23.70 23.55 83.53
C HIS A 196 22.54 23.68 84.54
N ASP A 197 21.31 23.68 84.06
CA ASP A 197 20.10 23.82 84.89
C ASP A 197 20.00 22.67 85.93
N VAL A 198 20.30 21.43 85.53
CA VAL A 198 20.35 20.27 86.43
C VAL A 198 21.45 20.44 87.48
N ASN A 199 22.63 20.91 87.10
CA ASN A 199 23.72 21.14 88.05
C ASN A 199 23.37 22.21 89.09
N GLU A 200 22.75 23.32 88.69
CA GLU A 200 22.32 24.36 89.64
C GLU A 200 21.20 23.86 90.56
N LYS A 201 20.22 23.10 90.04
CA LYS A 201 19.22 22.43 90.88
C LYS A 201 19.85 21.48 91.89
N ASN A 202 20.81 20.67 91.48
CA ASN A 202 21.52 19.76 92.37
C ASN A 202 22.28 20.51 93.47
N LYS A 203 22.90 21.67 93.17
CA LYS A 203 23.53 22.53 94.17
C LYS A 203 22.52 23.11 95.16
N ALA A 204 21.37 23.59 94.66
CA ALA A 204 20.30 24.12 95.50
C ALA A 204 19.75 23.04 96.47
N ILE A 205 19.47 21.84 95.95
CA ILE A 205 19.05 20.69 96.76
C ILE A 205 20.10 20.35 97.82
N ALA A 206 21.39 20.33 97.45
CA ALA A 206 22.47 20.06 98.41
C ALA A 206 22.54 21.13 99.51
N PHE A 207 22.32 22.41 99.17
CA PHE A 207 22.26 23.50 100.14
C PHE A 207 21.06 23.35 101.09
N GLU A 208 19.88 23.06 100.56
CA GLU A 208 18.66 22.83 101.36
C GLU A 208 18.81 21.63 102.30
N ILE A 209 19.40 20.53 101.83
CA ILE A 209 19.70 19.35 102.67
C ILE A 209 20.64 19.74 103.80
N ASN A 210 21.74 20.45 103.51
CA ASN A 210 22.69 20.86 104.54
C ASN A 210 22.05 21.80 105.57
N SER A 211 21.27 22.79 105.12
CA SER A 211 20.54 23.68 106.01
C SER A 211 19.57 22.92 106.91
N THR A 212 18.82 21.96 106.34
CA THR A 212 17.87 21.13 107.10
C THR A 212 18.59 20.26 108.13
N ILE A 213 19.75 19.69 107.78
CA ILE A 213 20.60 18.90 108.69
C ILE A 213 21.12 19.79 109.83
N ASP A 214 21.52 21.03 109.56
CA ASP A 214 21.98 21.96 110.57
C ASP A 214 20.86 22.33 111.55
N ASP A 215 19.66 22.64 111.05
CA ASP A 215 18.46 22.89 111.87
C ASP A 215 18.11 21.68 112.74
N MET A 216 18.14 20.47 112.15
CA MET A 216 17.93 19.22 112.88
C MET A 216 18.98 19.01 113.98
N ASN A 217 20.25 19.31 113.69
CA ASN A 217 21.34 19.17 114.66
C ASN A 217 21.17 20.16 115.83
N GLU A 218 20.69 21.37 115.57
CA GLU A 218 20.38 22.35 116.63
C GLU A 218 19.24 21.85 117.52
N GLN A 219 18.13 21.39 116.93
CA GLN A 219 17.02 20.81 117.68
C GLN A 219 17.44 19.60 118.53
N ILE A 220 18.32 18.73 118.00
CA ILE A 220 18.88 17.58 118.74
C ILE A 220 19.71 18.08 119.95
N ARG A 221 20.50 19.14 119.78
CA ARG A 221 21.30 19.73 120.89
C ARG A 221 20.40 20.32 121.97
N GLU A 222 19.40 21.12 121.58
CA GLU A 222 18.42 21.70 122.51
C GLU A 222 17.68 20.62 123.29
N THR A 223 17.13 19.62 122.58
CA THR A 223 16.46 18.47 123.19
C THR A 223 17.37 17.72 124.16
N SER A 224 18.66 17.55 123.80
CA SER A 224 19.65 16.91 124.65
C SER A 224 19.97 17.74 125.91
N MET A 225 20.05 19.07 125.81
CA MET A 225 20.20 19.96 126.96
C MET A 225 18.99 19.88 127.89
N ILE A 226 17.77 19.93 127.34
CA ILE A 226 16.53 19.76 128.10
C ILE A 226 16.54 18.42 128.83
N LYS A 227 16.89 17.32 128.13
CA LYS A 227 17.01 15.99 128.74
C LYS A 227 18.03 15.97 129.89
N MET A 228 19.17 16.62 129.74
CA MET A 228 20.18 16.74 130.80
C MET A 228 19.64 17.53 132.01
N LEU A 229 18.96 18.65 131.78
CA LEU A 229 18.33 19.48 132.82
C LEU A 229 17.27 18.70 133.59
N LEU A 230 16.38 17.98 132.89
CA LEU A 230 15.35 17.13 133.49
C LEU A 230 15.96 16.02 134.34
N ASN A 231 16.99 15.35 133.84
CA ASN A 231 17.71 14.31 134.58
C ASN A 231 18.39 14.85 135.84
N LYS A 232 19.07 16.01 135.78
CA LYS A 232 19.72 16.65 136.95
C LYS A 232 18.72 16.99 138.04
N ASN A 233 17.51 17.44 137.67
CA ASN A 233 16.47 17.84 138.60
C ASN A 233 15.57 16.67 139.06
N LYS A 234 15.87 15.42 138.65
CA LYS A 234 15.05 14.21 138.90
C LYS A 234 13.58 14.36 138.47
N ILE A 235 13.32 15.14 137.43
CA ILE A 235 11.97 15.35 136.91
C ILE A 235 11.67 14.24 135.91
N ASN A 236 10.78 13.32 136.29
CA ASN A 236 10.24 12.33 135.37
C ASN A 236 9.07 12.94 134.58
N LEU A 237 9.31 13.31 133.33
CA LEU A 237 8.22 13.61 132.40
C LEU A 237 7.64 12.28 131.89
N LYS A 238 6.39 11.97 132.27
CA LYS A 238 5.59 10.98 131.54
C LYS A 238 5.10 11.64 130.26
N VAL A 239 5.66 11.24 129.13
CA VAL A 239 5.13 11.63 127.82
C VAL A 239 3.92 10.74 127.53
N PRO A 240 2.73 11.29 127.21
CA PRO A 240 1.62 10.50 126.71
C PRO A 240 2.06 9.80 125.42
N THR A 241 2.18 8.47 125.45
CA THR A 241 2.58 7.67 124.27
C THR A 241 1.44 7.44 123.28
N GLU A 242 0.25 7.97 123.55
CA GLU A 242 -0.94 7.76 122.71
C GLU A 242 -0.81 8.39 121.31
N ASP A 243 -0.08 9.51 121.15
CA ASP A 243 0.11 10.15 119.85
C ASP A 243 1.34 9.65 119.06
N LEU A 244 2.30 8.97 119.71
CA LEU A 244 3.50 8.43 119.03
C LEU A 244 3.21 7.15 118.21
N LEU A 245 2.02 6.54 118.40
CA LEU A 245 1.58 5.34 117.70
C LEU A 245 0.51 5.61 116.64
N LYS A 246 0.13 6.87 116.41
CA LYS A 246 -0.66 7.19 115.22
C LYS A 246 0.23 6.99 113.99
N PRO A 247 -0.20 6.20 112.99
CA PRO A 247 0.47 6.19 111.71
C PRO A 247 0.56 7.64 111.20
N PHE A 248 1.73 8.06 110.76
CA PHE A 248 1.84 9.25 109.92
C PHE A 248 1.06 8.97 108.63
N GLU A 249 -0.08 9.63 108.44
CA GLU A 249 -0.75 9.66 107.15
C GLU A 249 0.04 10.61 106.25
N PHE A 250 0.81 10.04 105.32
CA PHE A 250 1.33 10.80 104.20
C PHE A 250 0.15 11.12 103.28
N ASP A 251 -0.24 12.39 103.23
CA ASP A 251 -1.17 12.90 102.21
C ASP A 251 -0.40 13.04 100.89
N PHE A 252 0.00 11.89 100.33
CA PHE A 252 0.65 11.78 99.02
C PHE A 252 -0.38 11.18 98.06
N SER A 253 -1.10 12.02 97.33
CA SER A 253 -1.94 11.54 96.23
C SER A 253 -1.03 11.06 95.09
N VAL A 254 -0.76 9.76 95.05
CA VAL A 254 -0.05 9.07 93.94
C VAL A 254 -0.71 9.39 92.59
N GLU A 255 -2.01 9.68 92.59
CA GLU A 255 -2.79 10.09 91.43
C GLU A 255 -2.37 11.44 90.83
N GLN A 256 -1.92 12.43 91.63
CA GLN A 256 -1.40 13.70 91.07
C GLN A 256 -0.04 13.55 90.39
N PHE A 257 0.76 12.55 90.80
CA PHE A 257 2.05 12.27 90.16
C PHE A 257 1.86 11.52 88.83
N LEU A 258 0.83 10.67 88.73
CA LEU A 258 0.52 9.88 87.53
C LEU A 258 -0.40 10.62 86.54
N SER A 259 -1.20 11.59 86.96
CA SER A 259 -2.07 12.37 86.05
C SER A 259 -1.29 13.31 85.12
N GLY A 260 0.01 13.52 85.35
CA GLY A 260 0.90 14.29 84.48
C GLY A 260 1.54 13.50 83.33
N GLN A 261 1.31 12.18 83.24
CA GLN A 261 1.89 11.32 82.20
C GLN A 261 0.86 10.34 81.64
N ALA A 262 -0.06 10.83 80.81
CA ALA A 262 -0.82 9.99 79.88
C ALA A 262 -1.25 10.81 78.66
N LEU A 263 -0.27 11.22 77.85
CA LEU A 263 -0.47 11.55 76.45
C LEU A 263 0.12 10.39 75.64
N GLU A 264 -0.56 9.25 75.65
CA GLU A 264 -0.37 8.23 74.61
C GLU A 264 -1.05 8.76 73.34
N LEU A 265 -0.33 9.59 72.60
CA LEU A 265 -0.62 9.84 71.20
C LEU A 265 -0.26 8.57 70.44
N ASP A 266 -1.26 7.76 70.11
CA ASP A 266 -1.08 6.59 69.27
C ASP A 266 -0.67 7.07 67.86
N ALA A 267 0.64 7.02 67.59
CA ALA A 267 1.22 7.43 66.31
C ALA A 267 0.66 6.64 65.12
N SER A 268 -0.04 5.53 65.38
CA SER A 268 -0.65 4.70 64.35
C SER A 268 -2.03 5.17 63.86
N GLU A 269 -2.75 5.99 64.63
CA GLU A 269 -3.99 6.65 64.15
C GLU A 269 -3.69 7.84 63.23
N ILE A 270 -2.68 8.66 63.57
CA ILE A 270 -2.29 9.82 62.75
C ILE A 270 -1.73 9.39 61.38
N LEU A 271 -1.08 8.23 61.28
CA LEU A 271 -0.54 7.71 60.02
C LEU A 271 -1.60 7.12 59.06
N LYS A 272 -2.79 6.76 59.54
CA LYS A 272 -3.88 6.26 58.68
C LYS A 272 -4.67 7.39 58.02
N GLU A 273 -4.79 8.54 58.67
CA GLU A 273 -5.60 9.66 58.19
C GLU A 273 -4.86 10.55 57.16
N VAL A 274 -3.52 10.46 57.12
CA VAL A 274 -2.66 11.31 56.27
C VAL A 274 -2.12 10.60 55.02
N MET A 275 -2.42 9.31 54.80
CA MET A 275 -2.02 8.63 53.56
C MET A 275 -3.10 8.74 52.47
N PRO A 276 -2.84 9.43 51.33
CA PRO A 276 -3.62 9.23 50.13
C PRO A 276 -3.39 7.79 49.66
N LYS A 277 -4.47 7.05 49.38
CA LYS A 277 -4.36 5.75 48.69
C LYS A 277 -3.59 5.96 47.39
N LEU A 278 -2.45 5.28 47.25
CA LEU A 278 -1.69 5.26 45.99
C LEU A 278 -2.63 4.78 44.87
N PRO A 279 -2.72 5.47 43.73
CA PRO A 279 -3.37 4.92 42.54
C PRO A 279 -2.69 3.61 42.15
N GLU A 280 -3.48 2.61 41.79
CA GLU A 280 -2.95 1.31 41.37
C GLU A 280 -1.94 1.47 40.21
N PRO A 281 -0.84 0.70 40.20
CA PRO A 281 0.12 0.76 39.11
C PRO A 281 -0.55 0.36 37.79
N PHE A 282 -0.22 1.08 36.71
CA PHE A 282 -0.70 0.83 35.35
C PHE A 282 -0.32 -0.55 34.77
N SER A 283 0.41 -1.39 35.53
CA SER A 283 0.71 -2.78 35.17
C SER A 283 -0.51 -3.70 35.13
N LYS A 284 -1.69 -3.28 35.59
CA LYS A 284 -2.96 -3.98 35.30
C LYS A 284 -3.51 -3.74 33.90
N TYR A 285 -2.99 -2.76 33.16
CA TYR A 285 -3.47 -2.40 31.81
C TYR A 285 -2.51 -2.80 30.70
N ILE A 286 -1.40 -3.46 31.04
CA ILE A 286 -0.45 -4.02 30.07
C ILE A 286 -0.22 -5.47 30.48
N ASP A 287 -1.21 -6.32 30.20
CA ASP A 287 -1.00 -7.75 30.06
C ASP A 287 -2.13 -8.38 29.24
N THR A 288 -2.05 -8.23 27.91
CA THR A 288 -2.65 -9.15 26.92
C THR A 288 -1.99 -8.93 25.56
N LEU A 289 -0.68 -9.09 25.45
CA LEU A 289 -0.01 -9.41 24.17
C LEU A 289 1.29 -10.12 24.53
N ASP A 290 1.34 -11.41 24.18
CA ASP A 290 2.45 -12.36 24.33
C ASP A 290 2.43 -13.22 25.60
N ASP A 291 1.59 -14.27 25.57
CA ASP A 291 1.98 -15.63 25.95
C ASP A 291 0.90 -16.61 25.41
N ASP A 292 0.94 -16.88 24.10
CA ASP A 292 0.38 -18.09 23.49
C ASP A 292 1.47 -18.67 22.58
N GLU A 293 2.54 -19.19 23.19
CA GLU A 293 3.33 -20.25 22.56
C GLU A 293 2.52 -21.55 22.61
N ASP A 294 2.46 -22.21 21.44
CA ASP A 294 2.07 -23.59 21.20
C ASP A 294 0.60 -23.99 21.35
N GLU A 295 -0.13 -24.01 20.22
CA GLU A 295 -0.86 -25.21 19.85
C GLU A 295 -0.94 -25.40 18.32
N THR A 296 -0.31 -26.48 17.88
CA THR A 296 -0.21 -26.98 16.51
C THR A 296 -1.57 -27.37 15.93
N ALA A 297 -1.90 -26.90 14.71
CA ALA A 297 -2.85 -27.60 13.83
C ALA A 297 -2.43 -27.44 12.36
N PRO A 298 -2.11 -28.52 11.63
CA PRO A 298 -1.81 -28.46 10.20
C PRO A 298 -3.10 -28.22 9.40
N ILE A 299 -3.08 -27.21 8.54
CA ILE A 299 -4.15 -26.90 7.60
C ILE A 299 -4.14 -27.94 6.46
N ASP A 300 -5.13 -28.83 6.46
CA ASP A 300 -5.37 -29.83 5.41
C ASP A 300 -6.10 -29.18 4.22
N VAL A 301 -5.35 -28.75 3.21
CA VAL A 301 -5.92 -28.23 1.95
C VAL A 301 -6.15 -29.39 0.99
N LYS A 302 -7.36 -29.96 1.02
CA LYS A 302 -7.81 -30.93 0.00
C LYS A 302 -7.85 -30.27 -1.38
N HIS A 303 -6.99 -30.72 -2.28
CA HIS A 303 -7.11 -30.45 -3.72
C HIS A 303 -8.34 -31.17 -4.28
N LYS A 304 -9.34 -30.41 -4.76
CA LYS A 304 -10.33 -30.92 -5.72
C LYS A 304 -9.68 -30.98 -7.10
N LYS A 305 -9.44 -32.20 -7.59
CA LYS A 305 -9.22 -32.48 -9.02
C LYS A 305 -10.58 -32.67 -9.71
N GLY A 306 -10.71 -32.02 -10.87
CA GLY A 306 -11.37 -32.51 -12.08
C GLY A 306 -12.88 -32.79 -12.05
N ASP A 307 -13.62 -32.04 -12.86
CA ASP A 307 -14.33 -32.58 -14.03
C ASP A 307 -14.08 -31.64 -15.21
#